data_AF-A0A9X4P0V6-F1
#
_entry.id   AF-A0A9X4P0V6-F1
#
_cell.length_a   1.000
_cell.length_b   1.000
_cell.length_c   1.000
_cell.angle_alpha   90.00
_cell.angle_beta   90.00
_cell.angle_gamma   90.00
#
_symmetry.space_group_name_H-M   'P 1'
#
loop_
_entity.id
_entity.type
_entity.pdbx_description
1 polymer ?
#
loop_
_entity_poly.entity_id
_entity_poly.type
_entity_poly.pdbx_seq_one_letter_code
_entity_poly.pdbx_strand_id
1 'polypeptide(L)' 'MKDLGQLKYFLGIEVARSKKGISLSQRKYVLDLLAKTGMLDCNSIETPIEINHNLAIFPDQVS' A
#
# COMPACT_ATOMS: atom_id res chain seq x y z
N MET A 1 16.84 21.13 -9.23
CA MET A 1 16.02 20.08 -8.61
C MET A 1 14.76 19.95 -9.45
N LYS A 2 14.55 18.82 -10.15
CA LYS A 2 13.35 18.64 -10.98
C LYS A 2 12.18 18.36 -10.07
N ASP A 3 11.09 19.11 -10.24
CA ASP A 3 9.83 18.77 -9.61
C ASP A 3 9.35 17.44 -10.20
N LEU A 4 9.31 16.41 -9.37
CA LEU A 4 8.87 15.06 -9.74
C LEU A 4 7.33 14.96 -9.73
N GLY A 5 6.65 16.06 -9.39
CA GLY A 5 5.21 16.08 -9.22
C GLY A 5 4.77 15.23 -8.03
N GLN A 6 3.48 14.91 -8.01
CA GLN A 6 2.88 14.19 -6.90
C GLN A 6 3.32 12.73 -6.85
N LEU A 7 3.75 12.25 -5.68
CA LEU A 7 4.13 10.85 -5.47
C LEU A 7 2.96 9.93 -5.79
N LYS A 8 3.14 9.06 -6.79
CA LYS A 8 2.15 8.05 -7.21
C LYS A 8 2.53 6.62 -6.76
N TYR A 9 3.83 6.34 -6.66
CA TYR A 9 4.35 5.02 -6.31
C TYR A 9 5.60 5.15 -5.44
N PHE A 10 5.70 4.35 -4.38
CA PHE A 10 6.90 4.22 -3.56
C PHE A 10 7.03 2.81 -3.01
N LEU A 11 8.16 2.12 -3.23
CA LEU A 11 8.39 0.74 -2.77
C LEU A 11 7.26 -0.26 -3.14
N GLY A 12 6.63 -0.10 -4.29
CA GLY A 12 5.49 -0.94 -4.70
C GLY A 12 4.14 -0.57 -4.06
N ILE A 13 4.11 0.49 -3.24
CA ILE A 13 2.89 1.09 -2.70
C ILE A 13 2.40 2.17 -3.65
N GLU A 14 1.19 2.01 -4.15
CA GLU A 14 0.45 2.99 -4.92
C GLU A 14 -0.18 4.02 -3.98
N VAL A 15 -0.03 5.30 -4.32
CA VAL A 15 -0.53 6.42 -3.53
C VAL A 15 -1.61 7.14 -4.34
N ALA A 16 -2.86 6.99 -3.91
CA ALA A 16 -4.00 7.71 -4.47
C ALA A 16 -4.40 8.85 -3.52
N ARG A 17 -4.57 10.06 -4.06
CA ARG A 17 -4.94 11.25 -3.28
C ARG A 17 -6.31 11.73 -3.72
N SER A 18 -7.17 12.05 -2.76
CA SER A 18 -8.50 12.60 -2.99
C SER A 18 -8.77 13.74 -2.00
N LYS A 19 -9.87 14.47 -2.20
CA LYS A 19 -10.31 15.50 -1.24
C LYS A 19 -10.59 14.93 0.16
N LYS A 20 -10.85 13.63 0.28
CA LYS A 20 -11.11 12.94 1.54
C LYS A 20 -9.84 12.48 2.26
N GLY A 21 -8.69 12.53 1.60
CA GLY A 21 -7.42 12.06 2.16
C GLY A 21 -6.61 11.20 1.19
N ILE A 22 -5.69 10.41 1.76
CA ILE A 22 -4.75 9.57 1.03
C ILE A 22 -5.17 8.10 1.18
N SER A 23 -5.20 7.38 0.08
CA SER A 23 -5.38 5.93 0.03
C SER A 23 -4.08 5.30 -0.45
N LEU A 24 -3.64 4.26 0.26
CA LEU A 24 -2.45 3.48 -0.04
C LEU A 24 -2.87 2.07 -0.47
N SER A 25 -2.29 1.57 -1.55
CA SER A 25 -2.58 0.24 -2.09
C SER A 25 -1.29 -0.49 -2.42
N GLN A 26 -1.20 -1.77 -2.08
CA GLN A 26 -0.14 -2.66 -2.59
C GLN A 26 -0.69 -3.67 -3.61
N ARG A 27 -1.93 -3.50 -4.07
CA ARG A 27 -2.64 -4.50 -4.88
C ARG A 27 -1.83 -4.95 -6.09
N LYS A 28 -1.25 -4.01 -6.83
CA LYS A 28 -0.40 -4.32 -8.00
C LYS A 28 0.82 -5.14 -7.61
N TYR A 29 1.55 -4.72 -6.56
CA TYR A 29 2.71 -5.44 -6.08
C TYR A 29 2.38 -6.87 -5.65
N VAL A 30 1.28 -7.06 -4.90
CA VAL A 30 0.81 -8.38 -4.46
C VAL A 30 0.45 -9.26 -5.66
N LEU A 31 -0.29 -8.73 -6.64
CA LEU A 31 -0.63 -9.48 -7.85
C LEU A 31 0.60 -9.88 -8.66
N ASP A 32 1.55 -8.96 -8.83
CA ASP A 32 2.82 -9.23 -9.53
C ASP A 32 3.66 -10.28 -8.77
N LEU A 33 3.65 -10.26 -7.44
CA LEU A 33 4.32 -11.25 -6.59
C LEU A 33 3.67 -12.63 -6.75
N LEU A 34 2.34 -12.71 -6.65
CA LEU A 34 1.59 -13.96 -6.83
C LEU A 34 1.81 -14.54 -8.24
N ALA A 35 1.83 -13.69 -9.27
CA ALA A 35 2.13 -14.12 -10.63
C ALA A 35 3.55 -14.72 -10.74
N LYS A 36 4.55 -14.06 -10.14
CA LYS A 36 5.94 -14.54 -10.13
C LYS A 36 6.14 -15.84 -9.38
N THR A 37 5.36 -16.08 -8.33
CA THR A 37 5.44 -17.32 -7.54
C THR A 37 4.51 -18.42 -8.05
N GLY A 38 3.71 -18.16 -9.09
CA GLY A 38 2.72 -19.11 -9.61
C GLY A 38 1.53 -19.34 -8.68
N MET A 39 1.19 -18.35 -7.85
CA MET A 39 0.19 -18.44 -6.79
C MET A 39 -1.12 -17.69 -7.07
N LEU A 40 -1.37 -17.26 -8.32
CA LEU A 40 -2.60 -16.52 -8.66
C LEU A 40 -3.88 -17.34 -8.42
N ASP A 41 -3.81 -18.65 -8.64
CA ASP A 41 -4.93 -19.59 -8.50
C ASP A 41 -4.90 -20.36 -7.16
N CYS A 42 -3.99 -20.01 -6.25
CA CYS A 42 -3.93 -20.63 -4.94
C CYS A 42 -5.15 -20.22 -4.08
N ASN A 43 -5.61 -21.15 -3.25
CA ASN A 43 -6.63 -20.85 -2.25
C ASN A 43 -6.14 -19.72 -1.32
N SER A 44 -7.02 -18.77 -1.02
CA SER A 44 -6.70 -17.73 -0.05
C SER A 44 -6.41 -18.36 1.31
N ILE A 45 -5.33 -17.93 1.95
CA ILE A 45 -5.06 -18.22 3.35
C ILE A 45 -5.37 -16.97 4.17
N GLU A 46 -5.72 -17.18 5.44
CA GLU A 46 -5.91 -16.09 6.38
C GLU A 46 -4.56 -15.38 6.58
N THR A 47 -4.38 -14.24 5.91
CA THR A 47 -3.18 -13.42 6.07
C THR A 47 -3.35 -12.52 7.30
N PRO A 48 -2.33 -12.40 8.17
CA PRO A 48 -2.41 -11.64 9.42
C PRO A 48 -2.46 -10.11 9.23
N ILE A 49 -2.72 -9.61 8.03
CA ILE A 49 -2.84 -8.18 7.79
C ILE A 49 -4.23 -7.70 8.23
N GLU A 50 -4.24 -6.78 9.18
CA GLU A 50 -5.48 -6.24 9.72
C GLU A 50 -6.13 -5.30 8.69
N ILE A 51 -7.32 -5.67 8.23
CA ILE A 51 -8.09 -4.88 7.26
C ILE A 51 -8.82 -3.77 8.03
N ASN A 52 -8.77 -2.53 7.53
CA ASN A 52 -9.39 -1.34 8.14
C ASN A 52 -8.74 -0.87 9.46
N HIS A 53 -7.45 -1.17 9.67
CA HIS A 53 -6.72 -0.58 10.80
C HIS A 53 -6.68 0.95 10.66
N ASN A 54 -7.19 1.66 11.67
CA ASN A 54 -7.13 3.12 11.70
C ASN A 54 -5.71 3.55 12.06
N LEU A 55 -5.09 4.33 11.17
CA LEU A 55 -3.79 4.94 11.45
C LEU A 55 -4.00 6.02 12.52
N ALA A 56 -3.66 5.71 13.77
CA ALA A 56 -3.59 6.69 14.83
C ALA A 56 -2.29 7.49 14.70
N ILE A 57 -2.38 8.81 14.92
CA ILE A 57 -1.18 9.64 15.10
C ILE A 57 -0.75 9.43 16.54
N PHE A 58 0.41 8.82 16.76
CA PHE A 58 1.04 8.79 18.08
C PHE A 58 1.79 10.11 18.27
N PRO A 59 1.35 10.99 19.19
CA PRO A 59 1.89 12.34 19.34
C PRO A 59 3.36 12.38 19.78
N ASP A 60 3.93 11.27 20.24
CA ASP A 60 5.23 11.25 20.92
C ASP A 60 6.41 10.86 20.00
N GLN A 61 6.25 10.92 18.68
CA GLN A 61 7.31 10.63 17.70
C GLN A 61 7.47 11.78 16.69
N VAL A 62 7.71 12.99 17.21
CA VAL A 62 8.27 14.10 16.43
C VAL A 62 9.52 14.57 17.15
N SER A 63 10.68 14.06 16.71
CA SER A 63 12.01 14.62 17.02
C SER A 63 12.30 15.83 16.16
#